data_AF-A0A1F2R879-F1
#
_entry.id   AF-A0A1F2R879-F1
#
_cell.length_a   1.000
_cell.length_b   1.000
_cell.length_c   1.000
_cell.angle_alpha   90.00
_cell.angle_beta   90.00
_cell.angle_gamma   90.00
#
_symmetry.space_group_name_H-M   'P 1'
#
loop_
_entity.id
_entity.type
_entity.pdbx_description
1 polymer ?
#
loop_
_entity_poly.entity_id
_entity_poly.type
_entity_poly.pdbx_seq_one_letter_code
_entity_poly.pdbx_strand_id
1 'polypeptide(L)'
;MPLDTPALLKRIDQLLAVSQPDDGPVGHATIVEVMQGTVTLARALYGDQTETPQLQTIIKAAQKAREAGVSNTAYIHLLIVWPVVQGSLRAMRAEIEAGLVGSIERRATGEVIADMLLLAKEALRERSDGAKNVAAVLTAAAYEDTVRKMGATLAAVTGRPELSEVLTSLKIANVLVGAPLTTALGYLKFRNDALHADWEKLDAAVVSSCLAFVEGLVLQHLS
;
A
#
# COMPACT_ATOMS: atom_id res chain seq x y z
N MET A 1 3.11 3.42 -5.21
CA MET A 1 4.27 4.17 -4.68
C MET A 1 4.11 4.14 -3.18
N PRO A 2 5.11 3.64 -2.42
CA PRO A 2 4.99 3.55 -0.98
C PRO A 2 4.71 4.94 -0.41
N LEU A 3 3.76 5.03 0.54
CA LEU A 3 3.42 6.28 1.19
C LEU A 3 4.61 6.78 2.02
N ASP A 4 5.13 7.98 1.69
CA ASP A 4 6.18 8.64 2.46
C ASP A 4 5.61 9.13 3.81
N THR A 5 5.56 8.19 4.74
CA THR A 5 5.02 8.37 6.09
C THR A 5 5.71 9.54 6.83
N PRO A 6 7.05 9.70 6.81
CA PRO A 6 7.71 10.88 7.34
C PRO A 6 7.24 12.21 6.73
N ALA A 7 7.10 12.28 5.40
CA ALA A 7 6.61 13.49 4.74
C ALA A 7 5.15 13.80 5.10
N LEU A 8 4.31 12.78 5.22
CA LEU A 8 2.91 12.93 5.64
C LEU A 8 2.80 13.42 7.08
N LEU A 9 3.56 12.84 8.02
CA LEU A 9 3.61 13.30 9.41
C LEU A 9 4.08 14.75 9.51
N LYS A 10 5.16 15.11 8.80
CA LYS A 10 5.64 16.49 8.74
C LYS A 10 4.57 17.45 8.22
N ARG A 11 3.81 17.05 7.19
CA ARG A 11 2.73 17.88 6.64
C ARG A 11 1.57 18.01 7.61
N ILE A 12 1.20 16.94 8.32
CA ILE A 12 0.18 16.98 9.37
C ILE A 12 0.62 17.95 10.50
N ASP A 13 1.86 17.84 10.97
CA ASP A 13 2.39 18.70 12.02
C ASP A 13 2.42 20.18 11.60
N GLN A 14 2.74 20.49 10.34
CA GLN A 14 2.65 21.86 9.80
C GLN A 14 1.23 22.42 9.86
N LEU A 15 0.23 21.62 9.45
CA LEU A 15 -1.17 22.05 9.44
C LEU A 15 -1.73 22.19 10.87
N LEU A 16 -1.26 21.35 11.80
CA LEU A 16 -1.57 21.47 13.23
C LEU A 16 -0.84 22.65 13.89
N ALA A 17 0.36 23.02 13.45
CA ALA A 17 1.07 24.18 14.00
C ALA A 17 0.37 25.50 13.62
N VAL A 18 -0.09 25.61 12.38
CA VAL A 18 -0.92 26.74 11.89
C VAL A 18 -2.24 26.86 12.67
N SER A 19 -2.62 25.81 13.40
CA SER A 19 -3.86 25.73 14.16
C SER A 19 -3.77 26.07 15.65
N GLN A 20 -2.56 26.34 16.16
CA GLN A 20 -2.38 26.84 17.51
C GLN A 20 -2.28 28.37 17.44
N PRO A 21 -3.27 29.12 17.94
CA PRO A 21 -3.22 30.57 17.89
C PRO A 21 -2.29 31.06 18.99
N ASP A 22 -1.14 31.61 18.62
CA ASP A 22 -0.32 32.41 19.55
C ASP A 22 -0.95 33.80 19.78
N ASP A 23 -1.76 34.33 18.85
CA ASP A 23 -2.31 35.70 18.90
C ASP A 23 -3.72 35.86 18.26
N GLY A 24 -4.73 35.14 18.76
CA GLY A 24 -6.16 35.43 18.48
C GLY A 24 -6.90 34.45 17.54
N PRO A 25 -8.16 34.74 17.18
CA PRO A 25 -9.02 33.81 16.43
C PRO A 25 -8.46 33.53 15.03
N VAL A 26 -8.39 32.25 14.67
CA VAL A 26 -7.88 31.78 13.38
C VAL A 26 -8.70 32.37 12.24
N GLY A 27 -8.03 33.04 11.31
CA GLY A 27 -8.67 33.68 10.15
C GLY A 27 -9.33 32.67 9.21
N HIS A 28 -10.41 33.10 8.55
CA HIS A 28 -11.16 32.24 7.61
C HIS A 28 -10.27 31.64 6.51
N ALA A 29 -9.34 32.42 5.94
CA ALA A 29 -8.41 31.94 4.92
C ALA A 29 -7.54 30.78 5.41
N THR A 30 -7.05 30.87 6.65
CA THR A 30 -6.28 29.82 7.31
C THR A 30 -7.10 28.56 7.50
N ILE A 31 -8.37 28.68 7.92
CA ILE A 31 -9.27 27.53 8.06
C ILE A 31 -9.47 26.83 6.70
N VAL A 32 -9.64 27.59 5.62
CA VAL A 32 -9.77 27.02 4.27
C VAL A 32 -8.48 26.34 3.83
N GLU A 33 -7.31 26.92 4.09
CA GLU A 33 -6.02 26.31 3.76
C GLU A 33 -5.82 24.98 4.51
N VAL A 34 -6.06 24.97 5.83
CA VAL A 34 -5.92 23.76 6.65
C VAL A 34 -6.94 22.70 6.18
N MET A 35 -8.16 23.09 5.85
CA MET A 35 -9.16 22.19 5.29
C MET A 35 -8.69 21.56 3.97
N GLN A 36 -8.20 22.36 3.01
CA GLN A 36 -7.72 21.84 1.73
C GLN A 36 -6.53 20.91 1.93
N GLY A 37 -5.57 21.28 2.78
CA GLY A 37 -4.45 20.42 3.14
C GLY A 37 -4.89 19.08 3.75
N THR A 38 -5.93 19.12 4.60
CA THR A 38 -6.50 17.93 5.24
C THR A 38 -7.21 17.03 4.23
N VAL A 39 -7.93 17.60 3.25
CA VAL A 39 -8.53 16.83 2.15
C VAL A 39 -7.46 16.16 1.29
N THR A 40 -6.38 16.86 0.96
CA THR A 40 -5.26 16.28 0.21
C THR A 40 -4.62 15.12 0.97
N LEU A 41 -4.38 15.28 2.27
CA LEU A 41 -3.84 14.21 3.11
C LEU A 41 -4.79 13.01 3.21
N ALA A 42 -6.08 13.26 3.46
CA ALA A 42 -7.08 12.19 3.56
C ALA A 42 -7.18 11.41 2.24
N ARG A 43 -7.08 12.07 1.08
CA ARG A 43 -7.01 11.37 -0.22
C ARG A 43 -5.76 10.52 -0.38
N ALA A 44 -4.61 11.04 0.03
CA ALA A 44 -3.36 10.29 -0.02
C ALA A 44 -3.39 9.06 0.91
N LEU A 45 -4.02 9.18 2.08
CA LEU A 45 -4.07 8.16 3.12
C LEU A 45 -5.13 7.09 2.89
N TYR A 46 -6.32 7.50 2.44
CA TYR A 46 -7.49 6.61 2.39
C TYR A 46 -8.03 6.37 0.97
N GLY A 47 -7.55 7.10 -0.04
CA GLY A 47 -8.06 7.03 -1.41
C GLY A 47 -9.19 8.02 -1.69
N ASP A 48 -9.93 7.80 -2.77
CA ASP A 48 -10.85 8.80 -3.32
C ASP A 48 -12.16 8.96 -2.54
N GLN A 49 -12.80 10.11 -2.78
CA GLN A 49 -13.96 10.63 -2.05
C GLN A 49 -15.23 9.78 -2.14
N THR A 50 -15.38 8.93 -3.15
CA THR A 50 -16.56 8.08 -3.33
C THR A 50 -16.60 6.91 -2.36
N GLU A 51 -15.48 6.53 -1.78
CA GLU A 51 -15.35 5.28 -1.01
C GLU A 51 -14.95 5.48 0.46
N THR A 52 -14.58 6.71 0.85
CA THR A 52 -13.99 6.98 2.18
C THR A 52 -14.92 7.80 3.11
N PRO A 53 -15.49 7.20 4.18
CA PRO A 53 -16.31 7.91 5.16
C PRO A 53 -15.61 9.09 5.87
N GLN A 54 -14.30 8.99 6.09
CA GLN A 54 -13.46 10.02 6.72
C GLN A 54 -13.40 11.28 5.85
N LEU A 55 -13.15 11.12 4.55
CA LEU A 55 -13.12 12.23 3.59
C LEU A 55 -14.51 12.85 3.39
N GLN A 56 -15.57 12.03 3.39
CA GLN A 56 -16.96 12.50 3.35
C GLN A 56 -17.32 13.38 4.55
N THR A 57 -16.81 13.06 5.73
CA THR A 57 -17.06 13.84 6.96
C THR A 57 -16.49 15.25 6.84
N ILE A 58 -15.27 15.39 6.32
CA ILE A 58 -14.60 16.69 6.10
C ILE A 58 -15.36 17.52 5.05
N ILE A 59 -15.78 16.90 3.94
CA ILE A 59 -16.51 17.58 2.86
C ILE A 59 -17.89 18.05 3.35
N LYS A 60 -18.63 17.20 4.07
CA LYS A 60 -19.94 17.54 4.62
C LYS A 60 -19.87 18.68 5.63
N ALA A 61 -18.82 18.76 6.44
CA ALA A 61 -18.62 19.88 7.37
C ALA A 61 -18.50 21.21 6.61
N ALA A 62 -17.80 21.22 5.47
CA ALA A 62 -17.67 22.42 4.65
C ALA A 62 -18.94 22.78 3.87
N GLN A 63 -19.69 21.78 3.40
CA GLN A 63 -21.01 22.00 2.79
C GLN A 63 -21.98 22.61 3.80
N LYS A 64 -22.06 22.03 5.00
CA LYS A 64 -22.90 22.54 6.09
C LYS A 64 -22.54 23.98 6.49
N ALA A 65 -21.24 24.32 6.49
CA ALA A 65 -20.79 25.68 6.77
C ALA A 65 -21.20 26.68 5.66
N ARG A 66 -21.26 26.25 4.40
CA ARG A 66 -21.76 27.07 3.27
C ARG A 66 -23.28 27.24 3.30
N GLU A 67 -24.01 26.19 3.66
CA GLU A 67 -25.49 26.19 3.71
C GLU A 67 -26.05 27.00 4.88
N ALA A 68 -25.28 27.19 5.95
CA ALA A 68 -25.72 27.88 7.17
C ALA A 68 -25.99 29.41 7.02
N GLY A 69 -25.79 29.99 5.83
CA GLY A 69 -26.25 31.34 5.51
C GLY A 69 -25.39 32.50 6.06
N VAL A 70 -25.24 33.54 5.25
CA VAL A 70 -24.33 34.68 5.44
C VAL A 70 -24.81 35.60 6.56
N SER A 71 -24.27 35.41 7.76
CA SER A 71 -24.23 36.49 8.78
C SER A 71 -22.91 36.52 9.54
N ASN A 72 -22.18 35.40 9.61
CA ASN A 72 -20.77 35.39 10.04
C ASN A 72 -20.02 34.14 9.53
N THR A 73 -19.66 34.14 8.24
CA THR A 73 -18.99 33.02 7.57
C THR A 73 -17.68 32.60 8.26
N ALA A 74 -16.96 33.54 8.87
CA ALA A 74 -15.75 33.24 9.64
C ALA A 74 -16.07 32.44 10.91
N TYR A 75 -17.11 32.84 11.65
CA TYR A 75 -17.54 32.17 12.88
C TYR A 75 -18.10 30.76 12.62
N ILE A 76 -18.88 30.59 11.55
CA ILE A 76 -19.43 29.28 11.18
C ILE A 76 -18.32 28.30 10.76
N HIS A 77 -17.32 28.77 10.00
CA HIS A 77 -16.16 27.96 9.65
C HIS A 77 -15.32 27.59 10.88
N LEU A 78 -15.19 28.49 11.85
CA LEU A 78 -14.51 28.24 13.12
C LEU A 78 -15.23 27.19 13.99
N LEU A 79 -16.57 27.16 13.98
CA LEU A 79 -17.32 26.23 14.82
C LEU A 79 -17.55 24.86 14.18
N ILE A 80 -17.67 24.80 12.85
CA ILE A 80 -18.07 23.57 12.14
C ILE A 80 -16.88 22.91 11.46
N VAL A 81 -16.12 23.67 10.67
CA VAL A 81 -15.05 23.10 9.84
C VAL A 81 -13.80 22.87 10.67
N TRP A 82 -13.45 23.83 11.52
CA TRP A 82 -12.21 23.79 12.29
C TRP A 82 -12.08 22.57 13.20
N PRO A 83 -13.07 22.19 14.04
CA PRO A 83 -12.93 21.03 14.91
C PRO A 83 -12.84 19.71 14.12
N VAL A 84 -13.58 19.62 13.01
CA VAL A 84 -13.56 18.43 12.14
C VAL A 84 -12.20 18.25 11.49
N VAL A 85 -11.62 19.34 10.98
CA VAL A 85 -10.30 19.33 10.36
C VAL A 85 -9.20 19.01 11.39
N GLN A 86 -9.25 19.62 12.57
CA GLN A 86 -8.33 19.32 13.68
C GLN A 86 -8.40 17.87 14.14
N GLY A 87 -9.62 17.36 14.37
CA GLY A 87 -9.85 15.97 14.77
C GLY A 87 -9.35 14.99 13.70
N SER A 88 -9.60 15.30 12.43
CA SER A 88 -9.16 14.46 11.30
C SER A 88 -7.63 14.41 11.19
N LEU A 89 -6.94 15.55 11.32
CA LEU A 89 -5.47 15.61 11.31
C LEU A 89 -4.85 14.81 12.46
N ARG A 90 -5.40 14.92 13.67
CA ARG A 90 -4.93 14.16 14.84
C ARG A 90 -5.17 12.67 14.70
N ALA A 91 -6.33 12.27 14.16
CA ALA A 91 -6.64 10.88 13.88
C ALA A 91 -5.68 10.30 12.84
N MET A 92 -5.50 10.98 11.69
CA MET A 92 -4.53 10.57 10.66
C MET A 92 -3.11 10.44 11.22
N ARG A 93 -2.67 11.38 12.06
CA ARG A 93 -1.36 11.32 12.74
C ARG A 93 -1.23 10.04 13.57
N ALA A 94 -2.20 9.79 14.45
CA ALA A 94 -2.20 8.64 15.33
C ALA A 94 -2.27 7.31 14.56
N GLU A 95 -3.04 7.25 13.48
CA GLU A 95 -3.15 6.06 12.62
C GLU A 95 -1.86 5.76 11.86
N ILE A 96 -1.17 6.81 11.38
CA ILE A 96 0.14 6.69 10.77
C ILE A 96 1.18 6.20 11.79
N GLU A 97 1.23 6.81 12.97
CA GLU A 97 2.15 6.41 14.06
C GLU A 97 1.86 4.99 14.56
N ALA A 98 0.59 4.58 14.57
CA ALA A 98 0.17 3.21 14.89
C ALA A 98 0.41 2.20 13.74
N GLY A 99 0.89 2.65 12.57
CA GLY A 99 1.18 1.78 11.43
C GLY A 99 -0.06 1.21 10.72
N LEU A 100 -1.24 1.80 10.95
CA LEU A 100 -2.51 1.32 10.38
C LEU A 100 -2.58 1.55 8.86
N VAL A 101 -1.92 2.59 8.35
CA VAL A 101 -1.86 2.90 6.91
C VAL A 101 -1.06 1.83 6.14
N GLY A 102 0.06 1.39 6.70
CA GLY A 102 0.83 0.27 6.14
C GLY A 102 0.06 -1.05 6.15
N SER A 103 -0.92 -1.22 7.04
CA SER A 103 -1.80 -2.41 7.06
C SER A 103 -2.81 -2.45 5.91
N ILE A 104 -3.23 -1.28 5.41
CA ILE A 104 -4.14 -1.19 4.27
C ILE A 104 -3.38 -1.46 2.97
N GLU A 105 -2.20 -0.82 2.78
CA GLU A 105 -1.35 -1.07 1.62
C GLU A 105 -0.94 -2.55 1.54
N ARG A 106 -0.54 -3.16 2.66
CA ARG A 106 -0.22 -4.59 2.73
C ARG A 106 -1.40 -5.48 2.32
N ARG A 107 -2.63 -5.15 2.73
CA ARG A 107 -3.84 -5.90 2.36
C ARG A 107 -4.16 -5.82 0.86
N ALA A 108 -4.24 -4.60 0.30
CA ALA A 108 -4.50 -4.41 -1.13
C ALA A 108 -3.43 -5.08 -2.01
N THR A 109 -2.19 -5.03 -1.53
CA THR A 109 -1.02 -5.61 -2.19
C THR A 109 -0.97 -7.14 -2.09
N GLY A 110 -1.54 -7.72 -1.03
CA GLY A 110 -1.78 -9.16 -0.88
C GLY A 110 -2.91 -9.67 -1.77
N GLU A 111 -3.97 -8.88 -1.94
CA GLU A 111 -5.08 -9.18 -2.86
C GLU A 111 -4.61 -9.33 -4.31
N VAL A 112 -3.74 -8.42 -4.80
CA VAL A 112 -3.19 -8.51 -6.15
C VAL A 112 -2.36 -9.79 -6.36
N ILE A 113 -1.54 -10.19 -5.38
CA ILE A 113 -0.78 -11.44 -5.47
C ILE A 113 -1.74 -12.65 -5.46
N ALA A 114 -2.75 -12.64 -4.59
CA ALA A 114 -3.74 -13.70 -4.53
C ALA A 114 -4.50 -13.86 -5.86
N ASP A 115 -4.89 -12.76 -6.49
CA ASP A 115 -5.53 -12.76 -7.81
C ASP A 115 -4.61 -13.33 -8.90
N MET A 116 -3.33 -12.94 -8.92
CA MET A 116 -2.36 -13.52 -9.86
C MET A 116 -2.23 -15.04 -9.70
N LEU A 117 -2.17 -15.52 -8.45
CA LEU A 117 -2.06 -16.95 -8.15
C LEU A 117 -3.35 -17.71 -8.51
N LEU A 118 -4.52 -17.11 -8.29
CA LEU A 118 -5.81 -17.67 -8.71
C LEU A 118 -5.89 -17.79 -10.23
N LEU A 119 -5.57 -16.72 -10.97
CA LEU A 119 -5.56 -16.73 -12.43
C LEU A 119 -4.55 -17.74 -12.99
N ALA A 120 -3.38 -17.87 -12.36
CA ALA A 120 -2.39 -18.88 -12.75
C ALA A 120 -2.93 -20.31 -12.55
N LYS A 121 -3.62 -20.58 -11.43
CA LYS A 121 -4.29 -21.86 -11.19
C LYS A 121 -5.37 -22.15 -12.22
N GLU A 122 -6.17 -21.15 -12.58
CA GLU A 122 -7.24 -21.29 -13.57
C GLU A 122 -6.66 -21.59 -14.95
N ALA A 123 -5.64 -20.85 -15.39
CA ALA A 123 -4.95 -21.09 -16.65
C ALA A 123 -4.36 -22.52 -16.72
N LEU A 124 -3.74 -23.03 -15.64
CA LEU A 124 -3.22 -24.40 -15.61
C LEU A 124 -4.30 -25.47 -15.81
N ARG A 125 -5.58 -25.19 -15.50
CA ARG A 125 -6.67 -26.15 -15.71
C ARG A 125 -7.00 -26.38 -17.18
N GLU A 126 -6.70 -25.41 -18.05
CA GLU A 126 -6.96 -25.50 -19.49
C GLU A 126 -6.02 -26.49 -20.20
N ARG A 127 -4.87 -26.83 -19.58
CA ARG A 127 -3.90 -27.84 -20.09
C ARG A 127 -3.45 -27.61 -21.54
N SER A 128 -3.32 -26.35 -21.95
CA SER A 128 -2.72 -25.95 -23.23
C SER A 128 -1.36 -25.30 -23.02
N ASP A 129 -0.49 -25.30 -24.04
CA ASP A 129 0.81 -24.60 -23.95
C ASP A 129 0.63 -23.10 -23.76
N GLY A 130 -0.37 -22.49 -24.42
CA GLY A 130 -0.70 -21.09 -24.23
C GLY A 130 -1.08 -20.77 -22.78
N ALA A 131 -1.94 -21.60 -22.18
CA ALA A 131 -2.36 -21.42 -20.80
C ALA A 131 -1.25 -21.72 -19.78
N LYS A 132 -0.37 -22.71 -20.06
CA LYS A 132 0.86 -22.95 -19.30
C LYS A 132 1.76 -21.70 -19.30
N ASN A 133 1.95 -21.06 -20.44
CA ASN A 133 2.79 -19.86 -20.56
C ASN A 133 2.20 -18.69 -19.76
N VAL A 134 0.87 -18.48 -19.85
CA VAL A 134 0.16 -17.48 -19.04
C VAL A 134 0.36 -17.77 -17.54
N ALA A 135 0.15 -19.01 -17.11
CA ALA A 135 0.35 -19.40 -15.72
C ALA A 135 1.80 -19.20 -15.26
N ALA A 136 2.78 -19.48 -16.14
CA ALA A 136 4.19 -19.29 -15.85
C ALA A 136 4.53 -17.82 -15.58
N VAL A 137 4.05 -16.91 -16.44
CA VAL A 137 4.28 -15.46 -16.29
C VAL A 137 3.62 -14.93 -15.02
N LEU A 138 2.36 -15.30 -14.76
CA LEU A 138 1.65 -14.89 -13.55
C LEU A 138 2.35 -15.39 -12.28
N THR A 139 2.76 -16.66 -12.27
CA THR A 139 3.49 -17.26 -11.15
C THR A 139 4.86 -16.62 -10.94
N ALA A 140 5.61 -16.33 -12.03
CA ALA A 140 6.91 -15.68 -11.95
C ALA A 140 6.81 -14.23 -11.45
N ALA A 141 5.80 -13.48 -11.89
CA ALA A 141 5.51 -12.14 -11.41
C ALA A 141 5.15 -12.15 -9.92
N ALA A 142 4.24 -13.05 -9.51
CA ALA A 142 3.86 -13.23 -8.11
C ALA A 142 5.06 -13.63 -7.24
N TYR A 143 5.93 -14.51 -7.73
CA TYR A 143 7.16 -14.91 -7.03
C TYR A 143 8.11 -13.73 -6.79
N GLU A 144 8.45 -12.98 -7.84
CA GLU A 144 9.35 -11.83 -7.71
C GLU A 144 8.77 -10.78 -6.76
N ASP A 145 7.48 -10.47 -6.93
CA ASP A 145 6.80 -9.46 -6.15
C ASP A 145 6.71 -9.86 -4.66
N THR A 146 6.41 -11.12 -4.37
CA THR A 146 6.42 -11.69 -3.01
C THR A 146 7.80 -11.57 -2.37
N VAL A 147 8.87 -12.02 -3.06
CA VAL A 147 10.24 -11.95 -2.53
C VAL A 147 10.69 -10.52 -2.29
N ARG A 148 10.40 -9.60 -3.22
CA ARG A 148 10.74 -8.18 -3.07
C ARG A 148 10.00 -7.55 -1.90
N LYS A 149 8.71 -7.84 -1.72
CA LYS A 149 7.93 -7.37 -0.58
C LYS A 149 8.50 -7.87 0.73
N MET A 150 8.77 -9.17 0.84
CA MET A 150 9.43 -9.75 2.01
C MET A 150 10.76 -9.04 2.29
N GLY A 151 11.57 -8.79 1.25
CA GLY A 151 12.84 -8.06 1.40
C GLY A 151 12.64 -6.66 1.99
N ALA A 152 11.69 -5.90 1.45
CA ALA A 152 11.40 -4.56 1.92
C ALA A 152 10.84 -4.53 3.35
N THR A 153 9.92 -5.45 3.69
CA THR A 153 9.19 -5.41 4.96
C THR A 153 9.88 -6.17 6.09
N LEU A 154 10.63 -7.22 5.79
CA LEU A 154 11.21 -8.13 6.80
C LEU A 154 12.74 -8.09 6.84
N ALA A 155 13.40 -7.52 5.83
CA ALA A 155 14.87 -7.43 5.75
C ALA A 155 15.38 -6.02 5.43
N ALA A 156 14.51 -4.99 5.52
CA ALA A 156 14.84 -3.59 5.29
C ALA A 156 15.57 -3.31 3.95
N VAL A 157 15.28 -4.11 2.92
CA VAL A 157 15.87 -3.92 1.59
C VAL A 157 15.26 -2.69 0.94
N THR A 158 16.11 -1.71 0.59
CA THR A 158 15.71 -0.49 -0.11
C THR A 158 16.20 -0.49 -1.56
N GLY A 159 15.47 0.19 -2.44
CA GLY A 159 15.82 0.31 -3.86
C GLY A 159 15.39 -0.90 -4.69
N ARG A 160 16.14 -1.20 -5.75
CA ARG A 160 15.84 -2.30 -6.68
C ARG A 160 17.08 -3.18 -6.95
N PRO A 161 17.64 -3.83 -5.91
CA PRO A 161 18.74 -4.77 -6.11
C PRO A 161 18.29 -6.01 -6.91
N GLU A 162 19.28 -6.79 -7.34
CA GLU A 162 19.05 -8.09 -7.95
C GLU A 162 18.29 -9.01 -7.00
N LEU A 163 17.41 -9.87 -7.55
CA LEU A 163 16.52 -10.69 -6.71
C LEU A 163 17.30 -11.69 -5.83
N SER A 164 18.47 -12.14 -6.28
CA SER A 164 19.42 -12.94 -5.49
C SER A 164 19.97 -12.20 -4.27
N GLU A 165 20.19 -10.89 -4.38
CA GLU A 165 20.63 -10.04 -3.26
C GLU A 165 19.50 -9.83 -2.24
N VAL A 166 18.25 -9.73 -2.71
CA VAL A 166 17.07 -9.70 -1.84
C VAL A 166 16.98 -10.99 -1.01
N LEU A 167 17.14 -12.16 -1.65
CA LEU A 167 17.14 -13.46 -0.95
C LEU A 167 18.31 -13.58 0.04
N THR A 168 19.47 -13.02 -0.30
CA THR A 168 20.61 -12.96 0.62
C THR A 168 20.30 -12.10 1.84
N SER A 169 19.62 -10.97 1.65
CA SER A 169 19.19 -10.10 2.75
C SER A 169 18.17 -10.80 3.66
N LEU A 170 17.20 -11.52 3.07
CA LEU A 170 16.23 -12.33 3.81
C LEU A 170 16.90 -13.45 4.63
N LYS A 171 17.96 -14.06 4.10
CA LYS A 171 18.79 -15.02 4.85
C LYS A 171 19.48 -14.35 6.03
N ILE A 172 20.12 -13.20 5.82
CA ILE A 172 20.83 -12.46 6.87
C ILE A 172 19.87 -12.04 8.00
N ALA A 173 18.64 -11.66 7.63
CA ALA A 173 17.57 -11.34 8.57
C ALA A 173 16.94 -12.57 9.24
N ASN A 174 17.40 -13.80 8.96
CA ASN A 174 16.82 -15.07 9.42
C ASN A 174 15.33 -15.26 9.08
N VAL A 175 14.84 -14.59 8.04
CA VAL A 175 13.45 -14.71 7.56
C VAL A 175 13.29 -15.96 6.70
N LEU A 176 14.23 -16.17 5.78
CA LEU A 176 14.23 -17.30 4.85
C LEU A 176 15.56 -18.05 4.96
N VAL A 177 15.54 -19.24 5.58
CA VAL A 177 16.75 -20.04 5.85
C VAL A 177 16.53 -21.51 5.50
N GLY A 178 17.62 -22.27 5.32
CA GLY A 178 17.55 -23.71 5.06
C GLY A 178 16.86 -24.06 3.74
N ALA A 179 15.97 -25.05 3.77
CA ALA A 179 15.31 -25.57 2.56
C ALA A 179 14.48 -24.51 1.80
N PRO A 180 13.61 -23.68 2.44
CA PRO A 180 12.90 -22.60 1.75
C PRO A 180 13.80 -21.63 0.98
N LEU A 181 14.98 -21.30 1.52
CA LEU A 181 15.95 -20.44 0.83
C LEU A 181 16.52 -21.11 -0.42
N THR A 182 16.92 -22.37 -0.31
CA THR A 182 17.43 -23.14 -1.46
C THR A 182 16.36 -23.24 -2.55
N THR A 183 15.11 -23.48 -2.17
CA THR A 183 13.97 -23.53 -3.09
C THR A 183 13.74 -22.18 -3.79
N ALA A 184 13.73 -21.07 -3.04
CA ALA A 184 13.60 -19.73 -3.62
C ALA A 184 14.74 -19.43 -4.63
N LEU A 185 15.99 -19.70 -4.25
CA LEU A 185 17.13 -19.54 -5.15
C LEU A 185 16.97 -20.37 -6.44
N GLY A 186 16.43 -21.59 -6.34
CA GLY A 186 16.12 -22.45 -7.49
C GLY A 186 15.11 -21.82 -8.47
N TYR A 187 14.12 -21.07 -7.97
CA TYR A 187 13.12 -20.42 -8.82
C TYR A 187 13.58 -19.12 -9.49
N LEU A 188 14.79 -18.61 -9.21
CA LEU A 188 15.34 -17.47 -9.95
C LEU A 188 15.44 -17.77 -11.45
N LYS A 189 15.85 -19.00 -11.80
CA LYS A 189 15.92 -19.43 -13.20
C LYS A 189 14.53 -19.54 -13.83
N PHE A 190 13.58 -20.18 -13.13
CA PHE A 190 12.18 -20.25 -13.56
C PHE A 190 11.61 -18.86 -13.86
N ARG A 191 11.80 -17.91 -12.95
CA ARG A 191 11.35 -16.52 -13.12
C ARG A 191 11.95 -15.90 -14.38
N ASN A 192 13.24 -16.08 -14.61
CA ASN A 192 13.90 -15.53 -15.79
C ASN A 192 13.37 -16.16 -17.07
N ASP A 193 13.32 -17.49 -17.13
CA ASP A 193 12.83 -18.22 -18.31
C ASP A 193 11.36 -17.82 -18.62
N ALA A 194 10.51 -17.63 -17.60
CA ALA A 194 9.12 -17.21 -17.79
C ALA A 194 8.97 -15.76 -18.26
N LEU A 195 9.67 -14.80 -17.63
CA LEU A 195 9.55 -13.38 -17.98
C LEU A 195 10.27 -13.01 -19.28
N HIS A 196 11.20 -13.84 -19.74
CA HIS A 196 11.88 -13.70 -21.03
C HIS A 196 11.28 -14.55 -22.15
N ALA A 197 10.15 -15.22 -21.90
CA ALA A 197 9.44 -16.01 -22.89
C ALA A 197 10.20 -17.24 -23.42
N ASP A 198 11.07 -17.83 -22.61
CA ASP A 198 11.80 -19.07 -22.92
C ASP A 198 10.93 -20.31 -22.62
N TRP A 199 9.78 -20.43 -23.30
CA TRP A 199 8.72 -21.39 -22.98
C TRP A 199 9.14 -22.86 -23.04
N GLU A 200 10.14 -23.19 -23.84
CA GLU A 200 10.66 -24.56 -24.01
C GLU A 200 11.34 -25.09 -22.75
N LYS A 201 11.80 -24.19 -21.86
CA LYS A 201 12.43 -24.55 -20.59
C LYS A 201 11.42 -24.75 -19.46
N LEU A 202 10.12 -24.58 -19.75
CA LEU A 202 9.05 -24.56 -18.75
C LEU A 202 8.02 -25.65 -19.02
N ASP A 203 7.77 -26.45 -18.00
CA ASP A 203 6.67 -27.41 -17.97
C ASP A 203 5.64 -27.04 -16.89
N ALA A 204 4.45 -27.62 -17.00
CA ALA A 204 3.36 -27.36 -16.07
C ALA A 204 3.66 -27.80 -14.63
N ALA A 205 4.56 -28.77 -14.42
CA ALA A 205 4.93 -29.26 -13.09
C ALA A 205 5.79 -28.23 -12.36
N VAL A 206 6.78 -27.64 -13.04
CA VAL A 206 7.61 -26.56 -12.51
C VAL A 206 6.77 -25.32 -12.20
N VAL A 207 5.83 -24.94 -13.09
CA VAL A 207 4.90 -23.83 -12.83
C VAL A 207 4.06 -24.11 -11.58
N SER A 208 3.45 -25.30 -11.49
CA SER A 208 2.62 -25.69 -10.34
C SER A 208 3.42 -25.71 -9.03
N SER A 209 4.66 -26.18 -9.09
CA SER A 209 5.57 -26.23 -7.95
C SER A 209 5.95 -24.83 -7.45
N CYS A 210 6.30 -23.92 -8.36
CA CYS A 210 6.59 -22.53 -8.00
C CYS A 210 5.34 -21.83 -7.44
N LEU A 211 4.17 -22.06 -8.05
CA LEU A 211 2.91 -21.50 -7.59
C LEU A 211 2.62 -21.90 -6.15
N ALA A 212 2.68 -23.20 -5.83
CA ALA A 212 2.47 -23.70 -4.46
C ALA A 212 3.50 -23.13 -3.47
N PHE A 213 4.74 -22.92 -3.91
CA PHE A 213 5.77 -22.30 -3.08
C PHE A 213 5.45 -20.84 -2.76
N VAL A 214 5.02 -20.05 -3.76
CA VAL A 214 4.61 -18.64 -3.54
C VAL A 214 3.41 -18.57 -2.61
N GLU A 215 2.42 -19.45 -2.77
CA GLU A 215 1.27 -19.53 -1.85
C GLU A 215 1.71 -19.76 -0.40
N GLY A 216 2.67 -20.66 -0.20
CA GLY A 216 3.27 -20.91 1.11
C GLY A 216 3.93 -19.66 1.70
N LEU A 217 4.71 -18.92 0.89
CA LEU A 217 5.37 -17.69 1.33
C LEU A 217 4.36 -16.59 1.71
N VAL A 218 3.32 -16.41 0.90
CA VAL A 218 2.27 -15.41 1.16
C VAL A 218 1.58 -15.72 2.48
N LEU A 219 1.16 -16.97 2.70
CA LEU A 219 0.49 -17.41 3.93
C LEU A 219 1.39 -17.32 5.18
N GLN A 220 2.71 -17.44 5.02
CA GLN A 220 3.62 -17.41 6.16
C GLN A 220 4.10 -16.01 6.53
N HIS A 221 4.14 -15.08 5.56
CA HIS A 221 4.87 -13.82 5.73
C HIS A 221 4.09 -12.56 5.36
N LEU A 222 3.01 -12.67 4.56
CA LEU A 222 2.31 -11.51 3.98
C LEU A 222 0.80 -11.49 4.25
N SER A 223 0.25 -12.53 4.88
CA SER A 223 -1.15 -12.59 5.35
C SER A 223 -1.33 -12.02 6.76
#